data_AF-A0A7J7YKB9-F1
#
_entry.id   AF-A0A7J7YKB9-F1
#
_cell.length_a   1.000
_cell.length_b   1.000
_cell.length_c   1.000
_cell.angle_alpha   90.00
_cell.angle_beta   90.00
_cell.angle_gamma   90.00
#
_symmetry.space_group_name_H-M   'P 1'
#
loop_
_entity.id
_entity.type
_entity.pdbx_description
1 polymer ?
#
loop_
_entity_poly.entity_id
_entity_poly.type
_entity_poly.pdbx_seq_one_letter_code
_entity_poly.pdbx_strand_id
1 'polypeptide(L)'
;MDQEGKVVHRLFGKWHEGLYCGVAPSAKCVWRPGSMPTNYELYYGFTRFAIELNELDPVLKDLLPPTDARFRPDQRFLEEGNVEAAATEKQRVEELQRSRRRYMEENNLEHIPKFFK
;
A
#
# COMPACT_ATOMS: atom_id res chain seq x y z
N MET A 1 -13.11 10.99 -24.73
CA MET A 1 -13.95 11.71 -25.70
C MET A 1 -13.64 13.18 -25.57
N ASP A 2 -13.86 13.98 -26.61
CA ASP A 2 -13.85 15.44 -26.46
C ASP A 2 -15.14 15.92 -25.78
N GLN A 3 -15.31 17.24 -25.65
CA GLN A 3 -16.48 17.86 -25.04
C GLN A 3 -17.78 17.58 -25.82
N GLU A 4 -17.68 17.16 -27.08
CA GLU A 4 -18.81 16.83 -27.96
C GLU A 4 -19.13 15.33 -27.97
N GLY A 5 -18.42 14.53 -27.18
CA GLY A 5 -18.63 13.08 -27.09
C GLY A 5 -17.94 12.28 -28.21
N LYS A 6 -17.13 12.91 -29.06
CA LYS A 6 -16.42 12.22 -30.14
C LYS A 6 -15.19 11.50 -29.58
N VAL A 7 -14.96 10.28 -30.07
CA VAL A 7 -13.81 9.45 -29.66
C VAL A 7 -12.53 10.05 -30.25
N VAL A 8 -11.65 10.55 -29.37
CA VAL A 8 -10.34 11.11 -29.73
C VAL A 8 -9.27 10.02 -29.84
N HIS A 9 -9.21 9.12 -28.86
CA HIS A 9 -8.29 8.00 -28.82
C HIS A 9 -8.97 6.74 -28.29
N ARG A 10 -8.45 5.58 -28.71
CA ARG A 10 -8.82 4.27 -28.18
C ARG A 10 -7.68 3.75 -27.34
N LEU A 11 -7.99 3.36 -26.11
CA LEU A 11 -7.08 2.66 -25.22
C LEU A 11 -7.45 1.18 -25.18
N PHE A 12 -6.45 0.31 -25.23
CA PHE A 12 -6.66 -1.14 -25.16
C PHE A 12 -5.42 -1.83 -24.57
N GLY A 13 -5.58 -3.09 -24.18
CA GLY A 13 -4.52 -3.91 -23.58
C GLY A 13 -5.02 -4.71 -22.39
N LYS A 14 -4.08 -5.28 -21.63
CA LYS A 14 -4.36 -5.92 -20.34
C LYS A 14 -3.68 -5.12 -19.24
N TRP A 15 -4.42 -4.84 -18.16
CA TRP A 15 -3.96 -4.00 -17.06
C TRP A 15 -2.66 -4.52 -16.39
N HIS A 16 -2.33 -5.81 -16.52
CA HIS A 16 -1.11 -6.43 -15.98
C HIS A 16 0.00 -6.67 -17.03
N GLU A 17 -0.21 -6.31 -18.30
CA GLU A 17 0.79 -6.52 -19.37
C GLU A 17 1.17 -5.20 -20.07
N GLY A 18 0.21 -4.31 -20.25
CA GLY A 18 0.45 -3.01 -20.87
C GLY A 18 -0.81 -2.35 -21.41
N LEU A 19 -0.71 -1.04 -21.54
CA LEU A 19 -1.74 -0.16 -22.08
C LEU A 19 -1.24 0.48 -23.37
N TYR A 20 -2.07 0.41 -24.41
CA TYR A 20 -1.78 0.89 -25.75
C TYR A 20 -2.81 1.93 -26.17
N CYS A 21 -2.37 2.93 -26.92
CA CYS A 21 -3.20 4.01 -27.44
C CYS A 21 -3.14 4.04 -28.97
N GLY A 22 -4.29 4.07 -29.62
CA GLY A 22 -4.44 4.16 -31.07
C GLY A 22 -5.17 2.97 -31.67
N VAL A 23 -4.88 2.67 -32.94
CA VAL A 23 -5.49 1.56 -33.69
C VAL A 23 -4.36 0.68 -34.23
N ALA A 24 -4.53 -0.64 -34.17
CA ALA A 24 -3.57 -1.58 -34.71
C ALA A 24 -3.44 -1.41 -36.24
N PRO A 25 -2.23 -1.61 -36.83
CA PRO A 25 -0.99 -2.01 -36.17
C PRO A 25 -0.16 -0.84 -35.58
N SER A 26 -0.54 0.42 -35.84
CA SER A 26 0.22 1.62 -35.45
C SER A 26 0.00 2.09 -34.00
N ALA A 27 -0.55 1.24 -33.14
CA ALA A 27 -0.84 1.62 -31.76
C ALA A 27 0.45 1.79 -30.95
N LYS A 28 0.53 2.88 -30.17
CA LYS A 28 1.69 3.16 -29.32
C LYS A 28 1.47 2.59 -27.93
N CYS A 29 2.49 1.94 -27.39
CA CYS A 29 2.51 1.56 -25.98
C CYS A 29 2.67 2.82 -25.10
N VAL A 30 1.74 3.06 -24.18
CA VAL A 30 1.75 4.23 -23.27
C VAL A 30 2.11 3.87 -21.84
N TRP A 31 1.95 2.60 -21.43
CA TRP A 31 2.35 2.10 -20.13
C TRP A 31 2.61 0.60 -20.18
N ARG A 32 3.58 0.11 -19.40
CA ARG A 32 3.83 -1.31 -19.11
C ARG A 32 4.25 -1.46 -17.65
N PRO A 33 3.97 -2.60 -17.01
CA PRO A 33 4.51 -2.88 -15.69
C PRO A 33 6.04 -2.97 -15.74
N GLY A 34 6.68 -2.63 -14.62
CA GLY A 34 8.10 -2.94 -14.43
C GLY A 34 8.33 -4.45 -14.31
N SER A 35 9.57 -4.89 -14.46
CA SER A 35 9.92 -6.30 -14.23
C SER A 35 9.77 -6.64 -12.74
N MET A 36 9.22 -7.83 -12.46
CA MET A 36 9.18 -8.35 -11.09
C MET A 36 10.61 -8.63 -10.60
N PRO A 37 10.90 -8.38 -9.30
CA PRO A 37 12.16 -8.79 -8.70
C PRO A 37 12.40 -10.29 -8.83
N THR A 38 13.66 -10.70 -8.86
CA THR A 38 14.01 -12.11 -8.68
C THR A 38 13.42 -12.63 -7.36
N ASN A 39 12.88 -13.85 -7.36
CA ASN A 39 12.27 -14.50 -6.19
C ASN A 39 11.05 -13.77 -5.60
N TYR A 40 10.36 -12.92 -6.36
CA TYR A 40 9.15 -12.22 -5.89
C TYR A 40 8.12 -13.16 -5.24
N GLU A 41 8.02 -14.41 -5.69
CA GLU A 41 7.13 -15.44 -5.13
C GLU A 41 7.46 -15.83 -3.68
N LEU A 42 8.73 -15.74 -3.28
CA LEU A 42 9.15 -15.96 -1.88
C LEU A 42 8.79 -14.78 -0.97
N TYR A 43 8.53 -13.61 -1.56
CA TYR A 43 8.23 -12.36 -0.86
C TYR A 43 6.83 -11.86 -1.23
N TYR A 44 5.84 -12.73 -1.02
CA TYR A 44 4.41 -12.42 -1.14
C TYR A 44 3.95 -11.95 -2.54
N GLY A 45 4.74 -12.22 -3.58
CA GLY A 45 4.47 -11.75 -4.93
C GLY A 45 4.70 -10.24 -5.12
N PHE A 46 5.51 -9.61 -4.27
CA PHE A 46 5.67 -8.16 -4.28
C PHE A 46 6.47 -7.63 -5.47
N THR A 47 6.05 -6.46 -5.96
CA THR A 47 6.85 -5.65 -6.89
C THR A 47 8.02 -5.04 -6.16
N ARG A 48 9.05 -4.57 -6.90
CA ARG A 48 10.16 -3.82 -6.31
C ARG A 48 9.67 -2.63 -5.48
N PHE A 49 8.72 -1.88 -6.03
CA PHE A 49 8.13 -0.74 -5.36
C PHE A 49 7.45 -1.13 -4.04
N ALA A 50 6.72 -2.25 -4.01
CA ALA A 50 6.05 -2.72 -2.79
C ALA A 50 7.05 -3.15 -1.70
N ILE A 51 8.17 -3.76 -2.07
CA ILE A 51 9.25 -4.13 -1.14
C ILE A 51 9.81 -2.89 -0.44
N GLU A 52 10.00 -1.80 -1.18
CA GLU A 52 10.58 -0.55 -0.69
C GLU A 52 9.61 0.25 0.23
N LEU A 53 8.30 -0.04 0.20
CA LEU A 53 7.31 0.74 0.97
C LEU A 53 7.52 0.68 2.49
N ASN A 54 7.89 -0.48 3.03
CA ASN A 54 8.02 -0.69 4.48
C ASN A 54 9.46 -0.67 4.98
N GLU A 55 10.43 -0.31 4.13
CA GLU A 55 11.82 -0.12 4.57
C GLU A 55 11.90 1.07 5.54
N LEU A 56 12.48 0.82 6.72
CA LEU A 56 12.71 1.85 7.74
C LEU A 56 14.17 2.28 7.70
N ASP A 57 14.46 3.24 6.83
CA ASP A 57 15.78 3.86 6.74
C ASP A 57 16.15 4.55 8.07
N PRO A 58 17.35 4.31 8.64
CA PRO A 58 17.80 4.93 9.89
C PRO A 58 17.75 6.46 9.89
N VAL A 59 18.01 7.11 8.75
CA VAL A 59 17.93 8.57 8.59
C VAL A 59 16.47 9.04 8.62
N LEU A 60 15.58 8.27 8.01
CA LEU A 60 14.15 8.59 7.99
C LEU A 60 13.48 8.35 9.35
N LYS A 61 13.97 7.37 10.11
CA LYS A 61 13.42 6.94 11.40
C LYS A 61 13.15 8.10 12.35
N ASP A 62 14.10 9.02 12.50
CA ASP A 62 14.00 10.13 13.45
C ASP A 62 13.10 11.27 12.95
N LEU A 63 12.70 11.24 11.68
CA LEU A 63 11.85 12.26 11.04
C LEU A 63 10.37 11.83 10.94
N LEU A 64 10.08 10.54 11.11
CA LEU A 64 8.73 10.00 10.96
C LEU A 64 7.87 10.21 12.22
N PRO A 65 6.56 10.43 12.06
CA PRO A 65 5.66 10.41 13.20
C PRO A 65 5.61 9.00 13.82
N PRO A 66 5.37 8.87 15.13
CA PRO A 66 5.27 7.55 15.80
C PRO A 66 4.08 6.71 15.32
N THR A 67 3.19 7.29 14.51
CA THR A 67 2.04 6.61 13.89
C THR A 67 2.34 6.12 12.47
N ASP A 68 3.55 6.30 11.95
CA ASP A 68 3.95 5.75 10.64
C ASP A 68 3.90 4.21 10.67
N ALA A 69 3.42 3.61 9.58
CA ALA A 69 3.22 2.16 9.50
C ALA A 69 4.52 1.35 9.64
N ARG A 70 5.67 1.94 9.31
CA ARG A 70 6.98 1.29 9.46
C ARG A 70 7.34 0.95 10.92
N PHE A 71 6.70 1.61 11.89
CA PHE A 71 6.86 1.34 13.31
C PHE A 71 5.89 0.28 13.84
N ARG A 72 5.01 -0.28 13.01
CA ARG A 72 4.02 -1.26 13.43
C ARG A 72 4.69 -2.62 13.69
N PRO A 73 4.74 -3.09 14.96
CA PRO A 73 5.65 -4.16 15.36
C PRO A 73 5.24 -5.54 14.84
N ASP A 74 3.93 -5.82 14.77
CA ASP A 74 3.40 -7.07 14.20
C ASP A 74 3.81 -7.25 12.73
N GLN A 75 3.72 -6.18 11.94
CA GLN A 75 4.15 -6.19 10.54
C GLN A 75 5.67 -6.36 10.41
N ARG A 76 6.47 -5.68 11.25
CA ARG A 76 7.94 -5.82 11.24
C ARG A 76 8.38 -7.25 11.57
N PHE A 77 7.81 -7.86 12.61
CA PHE A 77 8.15 -9.23 12.98
C PHE A 77 7.79 -10.23 11.89
N LEU A 78 6.68 -10.02 11.18
CA LEU A 78 6.31 -10.86 10.05
C LEU A 78 7.32 -10.75 8.89
N GLU A 79 7.79 -9.54 8.57
CA GLU A 79 8.83 -9.32 7.56
C GLU A 79 10.16 -9.95 7.93
N GLU A 80 10.50 -10.00 9.22
CA GLU A 80 11.69 -10.67 9.76
C GLU A 80 11.52 -12.21 9.90
N GLY A 81 10.33 -12.74 9.56
CA GLY A 81 10.03 -14.17 9.63
C GLY A 81 9.63 -14.69 11.02
N ASN A 82 9.49 -13.82 12.01
CA ASN A 82 9.06 -14.19 13.36
C ASN A 82 7.52 -14.17 13.48
N VAL A 83 6.90 -15.24 13.00
CA VAL A 83 5.42 -15.37 12.94
C VAL A 83 4.78 -15.38 14.32
N GLU A 84 5.45 -15.95 15.33
CA GLU A 84 4.91 -16.02 16.70
C GLU A 84 4.84 -14.62 17.32
N ALA A 85 5.94 -13.86 17.29
CA ALA A 85 5.96 -12.49 17.79
C ALA A 85 5.00 -11.57 17.02
N ALA A 86 4.89 -11.77 15.70
CA ALA A 86 3.93 -11.03 14.86
C ALA A 86 2.48 -11.27 15.33
N ALA A 87 2.10 -12.52 15.62
CA ALA A 87 0.76 -12.85 16.09
C ALA A 87 0.46 -12.22 17.46
N THR A 88 1.42 -12.29 18.40
CA THR A 88 1.28 -11.69 19.73
C THR A 88 1.12 -10.17 19.66
N GLU A 89 1.98 -9.49 18.89
CA GLU A 89 1.88 -8.03 18.74
C GLU A 89 0.61 -7.59 18.01
N LYS A 90 0.15 -8.39 17.03
CA LYS A 90 -1.11 -8.11 16.32
C LYS A 90 -2.27 -8.10 17.30
N GLN A 91 -2.36 -9.14 18.14
CA GLN A 91 -3.40 -9.22 19.17
C GLN A 91 -3.34 -8.00 20.10
N ARG A 92 -2.15 -7.65 20.61
CA ARG A 92 -1.95 -6.50 21.50
C ARG A 92 -2.41 -5.18 20.88
N VAL A 93 -2.02 -4.91 19.63
CA VAL A 93 -2.37 -3.66 18.92
C VAL A 93 -3.87 -3.58 18.65
N GLU A 94 -4.49 -4.67 18.21
CA GLU A 94 -5.93 -4.69 17.98
C GLU A 94 -6.75 -4.54 19.27
N GLU A 95 -6.30 -5.13 20.38
CA GLU A 95 -6.94 -4.96 21.69
C GLU A 95 -6.85 -3.51 22.18
N LEU A 96 -5.70 -2.86 22.01
CA LEU A 96 -5.56 -1.44 22.32
C LEU A 96 -6.49 -0.57 21.47
N GLN A 97 -6.63 -0.87 20.18
CA GLN A 97 -7.58 -0.17 19.30
C GLN A 97 -9.03 -0.36 19.77
N ARG A 98 -9.43 -1.59 20.10
CA ARG A 98 -10.78 -1.90 20.60
C ARG A 98 -11.07 -1.21 21.93
N SER A 99 -10.13 -1.23 22.86
CA SER A 99 -10.26 -0.56 24.17
C SER A 99 -10.36 0.95 24.03
N ARG A 100 -9.55 1.56 23.15
CA ARG A 100 -9.65 2.99 22.85
C ARG A 100 -11.01 3.34 22.25
N ARG A 101 -11.54 2.52 21.33
CA ARG A 101 -12.88 2.72 20.76
C ARG A 101 -13.96 2.68 21.84
N ARG A 102 -13.98 1.64 22.69
CA ARG A 102 -14.94 1.52 23.80
C ARG A 102 -14.91 2.73 24.73
N TYR A 103 -13.72 3.18 25.11
CA TYR A 103 -13.56 4.38 25.93
C TYR A 103 -14.17 5.62 25.27
N MET A 104 -13.92 5.83 23.97
CA MET A 104 -14.49 6.97 23.25
C MET A 104 -16.03 6.89 23.20
N GLU A 105 -16.58 5.72 22.90
CA GLU A 105 -18.04 5.48 22.86
C GLU A 105 -18.69 5.72 24.24
N GLU A 106 -18.12 5.16 25.31
CA GLU A 106 -18.61 5.33 26.69
C GLU A 106 -18.59 6.78 27.17
N ASN A 107 -17.66 7.59 26.64
CA ASN A 107 -17.50 9.00 27.00
C ASN A 107 -18.13 9.96 25.97
N ASN A 108 -18.86 9.46 24.97
CA ASN A 108 -19.44 10.25 23.87
C ASN A 108 -18.41 11.14 23.15
N LEU A 109 -17.19 10.64 22.97
CA LEU A 109 -16.11 11.32 22.27
C LEU A 109 -16.04 10.87 20.80
N GLU A 110 -15.76 11.80 19.90
CA GLU A 110 -15.55 11.52 18.47
C GLU A 110 -14.06 11.42 18.13
N HIS A 111 -13.69 10.47 17.27
CA HIS A 111 -12.33 10.39 16.75
C HIS A 111 -12.10 11.45 15.67
N ILE A 112 -11.14 12.34 15.90
CA ILE A 112 -10.74 13.38 14.94
C ILE A 112 -9.43 12.96 14.25
N PRO A 113 -9.42 12.76 12.91
CA PRO A 113 -8.20 12.52 12.16
C PRO A 113 -7.23 13.70 12.27
N LYS A 114 -5.94 13.42 12.45
CA LYS A 114 -4.94 14.47 12.71
C LYS A 114 -4.52 15.26 11.47
N PHE A 115 -4.51 14.62 10.29
CA PHE A 115 -3.90 15.16 9.07
C PHE A 115 -4.90 15.47 7.95
N PHE A 116 -6.18 15.13 8.13
CA PHE A 116 -7.24 15.31 7.14
C PHE A 116 -8.52 15.80 7.83
N LYS A 117 -9.38 16.49 7.09
CA LYS A 117 -10.71 16.94 7.53
C LYS A 117 -11.76 16.34 6.63
#